data_AF-A0A7J9A6I8-F1
#
_entry.id   AF-A0A7J9A6I8-F1
#
_cell.length_a   1.000
_cell.length_b   1.000
_cell.length_c   1.000
_cell.angle_alpha   90.00
_cell.angle_beta   90.00
_cell.angle_gamma   90.00
#
_symmetry.space_group_name_H-M   'P 1'
#
loop_
_entity.id
_entity.type
_entity.pdbx_description
1 polymer ?
#
loop_
_entity_poly.entity_id
_entity_poly.type
_entity_poly.pdbx_seq_one_letter_code
_entity_poly.pdbx_strand_id
1 'polypeptide(L)'
;MKSTSDSTREALHRQISSEFEYPNPENPNKDLGHLIPGFANPVPSCVLPSFMFNKHGSYTAFVKIAERFKDAKGIVINTFEELETYALSCFVNGQNPPIYPVGPVIHLDSLPHPELDQLQRDRIMKWLDNQPES
;
A
#
# COMPACT_ATOMS: atom_id res chain seq x y z
N MET A 1 -27.88 -15.05 -23.27
CA MET A 1 -26.58 -14.99 -23.96
C MET A 1 -25.72 -13.96 -23.24
N LYS A 2 -24.90 -14.41 -22.30
CA LYS A 2 -24.04 -13.58 -21.49
C LYS A 2 -22.69 -14.28 -21.44
N SER A 3 -21.62 -13.52 -21.30
CA SER A 3 -20.25 -13.99 -21.07
C SER A 3 -19.41 -14.17 -22.34
N THR A 4 -18.74 -13.09 -22.73
CA THR A 4 -17.44 -13.20 -23.39
C THR A 4 -16.50 -12.03 -23.02
N SER A 5 -16.98 -10.96 -22.38
CA SER A 5 -16.13 -9.81 -21.97
C SER A 5 -15.60 -9.86 -20.54
N ASP A 6 -16.19 -10.65 -19.63
CA ASP A 6 -15.74 -10.74 -18.22
C ASP A 6 -14.54 -11.66 -18.02
N SER A 7 -14.36 -12.65 -18.91
CA SER A 7 -13.25 -13.62 -18.83
C SER A 7 -11.88 -12.99 -19.07
N THR A 8 -11.81 -11.83 -19.74
CA THR A 8 -10.55 -11.19 -20.11
C THR A 8 -9.93 -10.38 -18.96
N ARG A 9 -10.71 -10.03 -17.92
CA ARG A 9 -10.24 -9.19 -16.80
C ARG A 9 -9.81 -9.99 -15.57
N GLU A 10 -10.47 -11.12 -15.29
CA GLU A 10 -9.95 -12.10 -14.30
C GLU A 10 -8.60 -12.70 -14.72
N ALA A 11 -8.22 -12.52 -15.99
CA ALA A 11 -6.96 -12.98 -16.55
C ALA A 11 -5.76 -12.08 -16.27
N LEU A 12 -5.88 -10.85 -15.74
CA LEU A 12 -4.67 -10.01 -15.58
C LEU A 12 -3.67 -10.59 -14.58
N HIS A 13 -4.13 -11.16 -13.45
CA HIS A 13 -3.25 -11.90 -12.52
C HIS A 13 -2.96 -13.34 -12.96
N ARG A 14 -3.74 -13.88 -13.90
CA ARG A 14 -3.55 -15.24 -14.42
C ARG A 14 -2.68 -15.29 -15.69
N GLN A 15 -2.51 -14.16 -16.36
CA GLN A 15 -1.81 -14.01 -17.64
C GLN A 15 -0.58 -13.11 -17.52
N ILE A 16 -0.45 -12.33 -16.44
CA ILE A 16 0.84 -11.83 -15.97
C ILE A 16 1.38 -12.83 -14.95
N SER A 17 1.90 -13.94 -15.46
CA SER A 17 2.79 -14.82 -14.72
C SER A 17 4.18 -14.18 -14.58
N SER A 18 4.26 -12.87 -14.31
CA SER A 18 5.51 -12.22 -13.90
C SER A 18 5.42 -11.98 -12.41
N GLU A 19 5.95 -12.97 -11.70
CA GLU A 19 6.31 -12.90 -10.29
C GLU A 19 7.14 -11.62 -10.05
N PHE A 20 7.02 -11.01 -8.87
CA PHE A 20 8.03 -10.04 -8.46
C PHE A 20 9.32 -10.84 -8.22
N GLU A 21 10.35 -10.57 -9.02
CA GLU A 21 11.67 -11.18 -8.85
C GLU A 21 12.53 -10.31 -7.94
N TYR A 22 13.35 -10.95 -7.11
CA TYR A 22 14.33 -10.24 -6.31
C TYR A 22 15.23 -9.39 -7.24
N PRO A 23 15.61 -8.17 -6.83
CA PRO A 23 16.61 -7.40 -7.54
C PRO A 23 17.87 -8.25 -7.75
N ASN A 24 18.37 -8.34 -8.99
CA ASN A 24 19.59 -9.07 -9.27
C ASN A 24 20.78 -8.36 -8.58
N PRO A 25 21.50 -9.00 -7.63
CA PRO A 25 22.61 -8.38 -6.92
C PRO A 25 23.80 -8.02 -7.83
N GLU A 26 23.94 -8.65 -9.00
CA GLU A 26 25.00 -8.37 -9.96
C GLU A 26 24.68 -7.18 -10.88
N ASN A 27 23.41 -6.77 -10.97
CA ASN A 27 23.02 -5.61 -11.77
C ASN A 27 21.80 -4.90 -11.16
N PRO A 28 21.95 -4.28 -9.97
CA PRO A 28 20.85 -3.62 -9.26
C PRO A 28 20.27 -2.43 -10.04
N ASN A 29 21.03 -1.85 -10.97
CA ASN A 29 20.61 -0.71 -11.79
C ASN A 29 19.74 -1.10 -13.01
N LYS A 30 19.51 -2.39 -13.26
CA LYS A 30 18.66 -2.86 -14.37
C LYS A 30 17.19 -3.06 -13.97
N ASP A 31 16.84 -2.78 -12.73
CA ASP A 31 15.45 -2.80 -12.26
C ASP A 31 14.67 -1.65 -12.91
N LEU A 32 14.00 -1.94 -14.02
CA LEU A 32 13.18 -0.97 -14.76
C LEU A 32 11.90 -0.56 -13.99
N GLY A 33 11.68 -1.15 -12.81
CA GLY A 33 10.50 -0.95 -11.98
C GLY A 33 9.27 -1.64 -12.56
N HIS A 34 8.31 -1.91 -11.69
CA HIS A 34 7.05 -2.53 -12.03
C HIS A 34 5.99 -1.46 -12.28
N LEU A 35 5.26 -1.58 -13.38
CA LEU A 35 4.10 -0.73 -13.66
C LEU A 35 2.91 -1.24 -12.85
N ILE A 36 2.70 -0.66 -11.66
CA ILE A 36 1.63 -1.04 -10.75
C ILE A 36 0.51 0.01 -10.85
N PRO A 37 -0.72 -0.37 -11.25
CA PRO A 37 -1.86 0.55 -11.22
C PRO A 37 -2.03 1.19 -9.84
N GLY A 38 -2.23 2.51 -9.84
CA GLY A 38 -2.28 3.31 -8.61
C GLY A 38 -0.96 4.02 -8.27
N PHE A 39 0.17 3.64 -8.87
CA PHE A 39 1.43 4.39 -8.77
C PHE A 39 1.67 5.23 -10.03
N ALA A 40 2.04 6.50 -9.84
CA ALA A 40 2.34 7.40 -10.94
C ALA A 40 3.65 7.07 -11.67
N ASN A 41 4.60 6.47 -10.93
CA ASN A 41 5.91 6.09 -11.43
C ASN A 41 6.09 4.56 -11.33
N PRO A 42 6.92 3.94 -12.18
CA PRO A 42 7.33 2.55 -12.01
C PRO A 42 7.89 2.32 -10.60
N VAL A 43 7.49 1.21 -9.96
CA VAL A 43 7.89 0.88 -8.59
C VAL A 43 9.10 -0.04 -8.63
N PRO A 44 10.28 0.38 -8.14
CA PRO A 44 11.44 -0.51 -8.07
C PRO A 44 11.16 -1.75 -7.22
N SER A 45 11.67 -2.90 -7.64
CA SER A 45 11.61 -4.15 -6.91
C SER A 45 12.24 -4.01 -5.51
N CYS A 46 13.29 -3.20 -5.36
CA CYS A 46 13.97 -3.05 -4.07
C CYS A 46 13.13 -2.35 -2.98
N VAL A 47 12.07 -1.63 -3.33
CA VAL A 47 11.17 -0.97 -2.35
C VAL A 47 9.93 -1.80 -2.02
N LEU A 48 9.74 -2.91 -2.73
CA LEU A 48 8.63 -3.82 -2.50
C LEU A 48 8.84 -4.57 -1.19
N PRO A 49 7.79 -4.69 -0.34
CA PRO A 49 7.85 -5.54 0.85
C PRO A 49 8.41 -6.93 0.58
N SER A 50 9.29 -7.40 1.46
CA SER A 50 10.00 -8.69 1.31
C SER A 50 9.08 -9.89 1.12
N PHE A 51 7.85 -9.82 1.66
CA PHE A 51 6.86 -10.87 1.51
C PHE A 51 6.39 -11.09 0.06
N MET A 52 6.54 -10.09 -0.81
CA MET A 52 6.11 -10.19 -2.21
C MET A 52 7.01 -11.11 -3.05
N PHE A 53 8.19 -11.45 -2.53
CA PHE A 53 9.13 -12.37 -3.16
C PHE A 53 9.06 -13.81 -2.60
N ASN A 54 8.26 -14.04 -1.55
CA ASN A 54 8.09 -15.37 -0.94
C ASN A 54 6.89 -16.12 -1.52
N LYS A 55 7.13 -16.79 -2.66
CA LYS A 55 6.12 -17.47 -3.49
C LYS A 55 5.26 -18.48 -2.73
N HIS A 56 5.89 -19.35 -1.95
CA HIS A 56 5.20 -20.47 -1.28
C HIS A 56 4.71 -20.14 0.12
N GLY A 57 4.92 -18.90 0.57
CA GLY A 57 4.52 -18.43 1.89
C GLY A 57 3.61 -17.22 1.80
N SER A 58 4.14 -16.09 2.24
CA SER A 58 3.39 -14.87 2.48
C SER A 58 2.82 -14.23 1.22
N TYR A 59 3.44 -14.38 0.05
CA TYR A 59 2.87 -13.89 -1.21
C TYR A 59 1.53 -14.57 -1.53
N THR A 60 1.48 -15.91 -1.46
CA THR A 60 0.25 -16.68 -1.71
C THR A 60 -0.86 -16.29 -0.71
N ALA A 61 -0.51 -16.08 0.55
CA ALA A 61 -1.47 -15.62 1.56
C ALA A 61 -2.01 -14.22 1.22
N PHE A 62 -1.15 -13.31 0.80
CA PHE A 62 -1.54 -11.95 0.43
C PHE A 62 -2.45 -11.92 -0.81
N VAL A 63 -2.13 -12.70 -1.85
CA VAL A 63 -2.98 -12.83 -3.04
C VAL A 63 -4.37 -13.35 -2.67
N LYS A 64 -4.46 -14.37 -1.82
CA LYS A 64 -5.75 -14.90 -1.34
C LYS A 64 -6.57 -13.86 -0.58
N ILE A 65 -5.92 -12.95 0.18
CA ILE A 65 -6.61 -11.85 0.85
C ILE A 65 -7.10 -10.82 -0.19
N ALA A 66 -6.24 -10.43 -1.13
CA ALA A 66 -6.56 -9.46 -2.17
C ALA A 66 -7.72 -9.93 -3.07
N GLU A 67 -7.78 -11.22 -3.42
CA GLU A 67 -8.88 -11.81 -4.18
C GLU A 67 -10.24 -11.65 -3.50
N ARG A 68 -10.27 -11.52 -2.17
CA ARG A 68 -11.49 -11.35 -1.37
C ARG A 68 -11.95 -9.89 -1.28
N PHE A 69 -11.15 -8.93 -1.72
CA PHE A 69 -11.54 -7.52 -1.69
C PHE A 69 -12.78 -7.25 -2.55
N LYS A 70 -12.96 -7.97 -3.66
CA LYS A 70 -14.16 -7.86 -4.52
C LYS A 70 -15.46 -8.29 -3.82
N ASP A 71 -15.36 -9.07 -2.75
CA ASP A 71 -16.52 -9.55 -1.99
C ASP A 71 -16.98 -8.50 -0.95
N ALA A 72 -16.20 -7.44 -0.72
CA ALA A 72 -16.53 -6.38 0.23
C ALA A 72 -17.60 -5.42 -0.33
N LYS A 73 -18.39 -4.81 0.56
CA LYS A 73 -19.34 -3.74 0.18
C LYS A 73 -18.66 -2.39 -0.07
N GLY A 74 -17.41 -2.26 0.35
CA GLY A 74 -16.61 -1.04 0.26
C GLY A 74 -15.28 -1.23 0.96
N ILE A 75 -14.29 -0.42 0.59
CA ILE A 75 -12.94 -0.44 1.17
C ILE A 75 -12.70 0.92 1.81
N VAL A 76 -12.44 0.91 3.12
CA VAL A 76 -12.16 2.12 3.89
C VAL A 76 -10.64 2.26 4.02
N ILE A 77 -10.10 3.40 3.64
CA ILE A 77 -8.66 3.67 3.63
C ILE A 77 -8.40 4.93 4.46
N ASN A 78 -7.42 4.86 5.35
CA ASN A 78 -6.96 6.01 6.14
C ASN A 78 -6.05 6.90 5.27
N THR A 79 -6.67 7.62 4.33
CA THR A 79 -6.04 8.55 3.39
C THR A 79 -7.03 9.66 3.02
N PHE A 80 -6.58 10.68 2.28
CA PHE A 80 -7.42 11.76 1.76
C PHE A 80 -7.07 12.07 0.29
N GLU A 81 -8.01 12.70 -0.42
CA GLU A 81 -7.96 12.82 -1.88
C GLU A 81 -6.74 13.62 -2.38
N GLU A 82 -6.39 14.69 -1.68
CA GLU A 82 -5.28 15.57 -2.03
C GLU A 82 -3.91 14.88 -1.89
N LEU A 83 -3.82 13.84 -1.06
CA LEU A 83 -2.59 13.07 -0.87
C LEU A 83 -2.41 11.99 -1.95
N GLU A 84 -3.49 11.28 -2.27
CA GLU A 84 -3.45 10.08 -3.13
C GLU A 84 -4.34 10.19 -4.37
N THR A 85 -4.44 11.38 -4.95
CA THR A 85 -5.34 11.66 -6.08
C THR A 85 -5.14 10.68 -7.25
N TYR A 86 -3.88 10.42 -7.61
CA TYR A 86 -3.56 9.50 -8.71
C TYR A 86 -4.02 8.07 -8.41
N ALA A 87 -3.73 7.57 -7.19
CA ALA A 87 -4.09 6.23 -6.79
C ALA A 87 -5.61 6.05 -6.75
N LEU A 88 -6.33 7.01 -6.15
CA LEU A 88 -7.79 6.98 -6.05
C LEU A 88 -8.47 7.06 -7.43
N SER A 89 -7.93 7.84 -8.36
CA SER A 89 -8.46 7.97 -9.72
C SER A 89 -8.51 6.64 -10.48
N CYS A 90 -7.59 5.71 -10.16
CA CYS A 90 -7.54 4.38 -10.77
C CYS A 90 -8.77 3.50 -10.41
N PHE A 91 -9.50 3.85 -9.35
CA PHE A 91 -10.65 3.07 -8.87
C PHE A 91 -12.01 3.58 -9.36
N VAL A 92 -12.08 4.82 -9.88
CA VAL A 92 -13.35 5.51 -10.22
C VAL A 92 -14.21 4.74 -11.23
N ASN A 93 -13.58 4.00 -12.15
CA ASN A 93 -14.27 3.23 -13.20
C ASN A 93 -14.00 1.72 -13.12
N GLY A 94 -13.52 1.25 -11.97
CA GLY A 94 -13.18 -0.16 -11.75
C GLY A 94 -14.39 -1.03 -11.46
N GLN A 95 -14.20 -2.35 -11.51
CA GLN A 95 -15.12 -3.34 -10.92
C GLN A 95 -14.89 -3.50 -9.41
N ASN A 96 -14.07 -2.63 -8.81
CA ASN A 96 -13.76 -2.67 -7.39
C ASN A 96 -14.98 -2.17 -6.59
N PRO A 97 -15.14 -2.62 -5.34
CA PRO A 97 -16.09 -1.98 -4.43
C PRO A 97 -15.77 -0.49 -4.26
N PRO A 98 -16.75 0.34 -3.85
CA PRO A 98 -16.51 1.74 -3.55
C PRO A 98 -15.36 1.93 -2.55
N ILE A 99 -14.46 2.86 -2.86
CA ILE A 99 -13.33 3.24 -2.00
C ILE A 99 -13.73 4.47 -1.19
N TYR A 100 -13.46 4.45 0.12
CA TYR A 100 -13.76 5.54 1.06
C TYR A 100 -12.46 6.04 1.71
N PRO A 101 -11.87 7.14 1.23
CA PRO A 101 -10.80 7.82 1.93
C PRO A 101 -11.38 8.58 3.12
N VAL A 102 -11.05 8.16 4.35
CA VAL A 102 -11.61 8.72 5.60
C VAL A 102 -10.56 9.39 6.49
N GLY A 103 -9.35 9.57 5.97
CA GLY A 103 -8.20 10.04 6.72
C GLY A 103 -8.03 11.56 6.74
N PRO A 104 -7.07 12.05 7.55
CA PRO A 104 -6.23 11.26 8.45
C PRO A 104 -6.97 10.92 9.77
N VAL A 105 -7.09 9.62 10.05
CA VAL A 105 -7.52 9.08 11.34
C VAL A 105 -6.27 8.90 12.19
N ILE A 106 -6.08 9.84 13.12
CA ILE A 106 -4.92 9.89 14.02
C ILE A 106 -5.39 9.89 15.47
N HIS A 107 -4.56 9.33 16.34
CA HIS A 107 -4.79 9.37 17.78
C HIS A 107 -4.04 10.57 18.35
N LEU A 108 -4.77 11.65 18.66
CA LEU A 108 -4.20 12.91 19.13
C LEU A 108 -3.69 12.81 20.57
N ASP A 109 -4.41 12.09 21.41
CA ASP A 109 -4.03 11.87 22.80
C ASP A 109 -3.08 10.67 22.84
N SER A 110 -1.84 10.82 23.29
CA SER A 110 -0.90 9.69 23.30
C SER A 110 -1.35 8.60 24.27
N LEU A 111 -1.38 7.34 23.85
CA LEU A 111 -1.50 6.23 24.78
C LEU A 111 -0.27 6.17 25.70
N PRO A 112 -0.41 5.74 26.97
CA PRO A 112 0.74 5.47 27.82
C PRO A 112 1.64 4.42 27.15
N HIS A 113 2.85 4.81 26.75
CA HIS A 113 3.83 3.86 26.25
C HIS A 113 4.58 3.24 27.44
N PRO A 114 4.65 1.91 27.57
CA PRO A 114 5.26 1.25 28.74
C PRO A 114 6.72 1.66 28.99
N GLU A 115 7.45 1.99 27.93
CA GLU A 115 8.88 2.33 27.97
C GLU A 115 9.16 3.84 28.08
N LEU A 116 8.14 4.70 27.99
CA LEU A 116 8.30 6.16 28.06
C LEU A 116 7.57 6.69 29.28
N ASP A 117 8.32 6.79 30.37
CA ASP A 117 7.85 7.48 31.56
C ASP A 117 7.51 8.95 31.24
N GLN A 118 6.64 9.55 32.06
CA GLN A 118 6.17 10.92 31.84
C GLN A 118 7.32 11.94 31.89
N LEU A 119 8.34 11.68 32.71
CA LEU A 119 9.46 12.59 32.92
C LEU A 119 10.40 12.66 31.71
N GLN A 120 10.57 11.55 30.99
CA GLN A 120 11.28 11.50 29.71
C GLN A 120 10.52 12.26 28.63
N ARG A 121 9.19 12.10 28.56
CA ARG A 121 8.35 12.89 27.63
C ARG A 121 8.48 14.38 27.90
N ASP A 122 8.37 14.81 29.15
CA ASP A 122 8.48 16.23 29.52
C ASP A 122 9.85 16.82 29.17
N ARG A 123 10.94 16.04 29.33
CA ARG A 123 12.28 16.46 28.91
C ARG A 123 12.39 16.66 27.40
N ILE A 124 11.80 15.77 26.61
CA ILE A 124 11.80 15.87 25.15
C ILE A 124 10.97 17.07 24.70
N MET A 125 9.77 17.25 25.26
CA MET A 125 8.91 18.40 24.94
C MET A 125 9.62 19.72 25.26
N LYS A 126 10.23 19.83 26.44
CA LYS A 126 11.02 21.01 26.79
C LYS A 126 12.21 21.24 25.85
N TRP A 127 12.84 20.18 25.36
CA TRP A 127 13.93 20.32 24.37
C TRP A 127 13.40 20.85 23.03
N LEU A 128 12.23 20.38 22.58
CA LEU A 128 11.55 20.87 21.38
C LEU A 128 11.18 22.35 21.51
N ASP A 129 10.66 22.77 22.67
CA ASP A 129 10.31 24.17 22.94
C ASP A 129 11.49 25.15 22.82
N ASN A 130 12.73 24.66 22.93
CA ASN A 130 13.94 25.46 22.84
C ASN A 130 14.54 25.50 21.41
N GLN A 131 13.91 24.85 20.44
CA GLN A 131 14.36 24.93 19.04
C GLN A 131 13.91 26.26 18.42
N PRO A 132 14.68 26.83 17.47
CA PRO A 132 14.26 28.01 16.74
C PRO A 132 12.97 27.74 15.94
N GLU A 133 12.13 28.77 15.76
CA GLU A 133 10.99 28.67 14.86
C GLU A 133 11.47 28.38 13.43
N SER A 134 10.75 27.47 12.77
CA SER A 134 11.04 26.99 11.40
C SER A 134 10.46 27.90 10.34
#